data_AF-A0A6P0W3L3-F1
#
_entry.id   AF-A0A6P0W3L3-F1
#
_cell.length_a   1.000
_cell.length_b   1.000
_cell.length_c   1.000
_cell.angle_alpha   90.00
_cell.angle_beta   90.00
_cell.angle_gamma   90.00
#
_symmetry.space_group_name_H-M   'P 1'
#
loop_
_entity.id
_entity.type
_entity.pdbx_description
1 polymer ?
#
loop_
_entity_poly.entity_id
_entity_poly.type
_entity_poly.pdbx_seq_one_letter_code
_entity_poly.pdbx_strand_id
1 'polypeptide(L)'
;MSLTQELKTATETPTEKATTVPEDVIFPPRDLFSDEPPLETDLHRLQMTLLIQCLEWLWDERDDFYVSGNLTIYYSPRQRKSEEFRGPDFFVVLGTERKPRNSWVVWQEEGKYPNVIVEIISPTTADTDRGLKKQIYQDTFRTPDYFWFDPNTLELKGFHLVDGCYLELEPNQEGWLWSQQLALYLGIYDSKLRWFTPEGQLVPAPTEAAELEKQRAEQECQQKQQAQEQLAQMESLLARYREQFGDFPQ
;
A
#
# COMPACT_ATOMS: atom_id res chain seq x y z
N MET A 1 -37.87 -58.65 43.02
CA MET A 1 -38.49 -58.00 41.85
C MET A 1 -37.74 -56.70 41.60
N SER A 2 -37.07 -56.65 40.45
CA SER A 2 -36.36 -55.50 39.91
C SER A 2 -37.35 -54.57 39.22
N LEU A 3 -37.14 -53.25 39.30
CA LEU A 3 -36.92 -52.38 38.12
C LEU A 3 -36.88 -50.91 38.54
N THR A 4 -35.66 -50.42 38.67
CA THR A 4 -35.25 -49.02 38.55
C THR A 4 -35.57 -48.53 37.13
N GLN A 5 -36.16 -47.35 36.98
CA GLN A 5 -36.28 -46.68 35.68
C GLN A 5 -35.64 -45.30 35.76
N GLU A 6 -34.53 -45.17 35.05
CA GLU A 6 -33.69 -43.98 34.93
C GLU A 6 -34.37 -42.90 34.08
N LEU A 7 -34.32 -41.65 34.55
CA LEU A 7 -34.58 -40.48 33.70
C LEU A 7 -33.37 -40.25 32.79
N LYS A 8 -33.55 -40.45 31.48
CA LYS A 8 -32.62 -39.98 30.44
C LYS A 8 -33.01 -38.56 30.05
N THR A 9 -32.23 -37.58 30.49
CA THR A 9 -32.24 -36.22 29.96
C THR A 9 -31.57 -36.26 28.59
N ALA A 10 -32.33 -36.01 27.52
CA ALA A 10 -31.79 -35.84 26.18
C ALA A 10 -31.18 -34.44 26.06
N THR A 11 -29.86 -34.38 25.91
CA THR A 11 -29.12 -33.17 25.54
C THR A 11 -29.29 -32.95 24.05
N GLU A 12 -30.21 -32.08 23.65
CA GLU A 12 -30.28 -31.57 22.28
C GLU A 12 -29.12 -30.59 22.05
N THR A 13 -28.20 -30.98 21.17
CA THR A 13 -27.15 -30.10 20.63
C THR A 13 -27.74 -29.37 19.40
N PRO A 14 -27.59 -28.04 19.25
CA PRO A 14 -28.10 -27.36 18.07
C PRO A 14 -27.25 -27.77 16.86
N THR A 15 -27.83 -28.56 15.96
CA THR A 15 -27.21 -28.90 14.68
C THR A 15 -27.22 -27.65 13.80
N GLU A 16 -26.02 -27.14 13.54
CA GLU A 16 -25.71 -26.14 12.53
C GLU A 16 -26.27 -26.61 11.17
N LYS A 17 -27.31 -25.92 10.67
CA LYS A 17 -27.90 -26.23 9.37
C LYS A 17 -26.89 -25.87 8.28
N ALA A 18 -26.14 -26.86 7.83
CA ALA A 18 -25.43 -26.80 6.55
C ALA A 18 -26.46 -26.50 5.46
N THR A 19 -26.38 -25.30 4.89
CA THR A 19 -27.25 -24.88 3.79
C THR A 19 -26.79 -25.65 2.56
N THR A 20 -27.54 -26.68 2.17
CA THR A 20 -27.26 -27.48 0.98
C THR A 20 -27.49 -26.60 -0.25
N VAL A 21 -26.41 -26.16 -0.88
CA VAL A 21 -26.45 -25.44 -2.16
C VAL A 21 -27.04 -26.38 -3.21
N PRO A 22 -28.03 -25.94 -4.02
CA PRO A 22 -28.61 -26.80 -5.06
C PRO A 22 -27.54 -27.25 -6.07
N GLU A 23 -27.59 -28.52 -6.49
CA GLU A 23 -26.60 -29.13 -7.39
C GLU A 23 -26.49 -28.43 -8.75
N ASP A 24 -27.53 -27.69 -9.16
CA ASP A 24 -27.58 -26.97 -10.45
C ASP A 24 -26.97 -25.55 -10.41
N VAL A 25 -26.38 -25.13 -9.28
CA VAL A 25 -25.74 -23.81 -9.16
C VAL A 25 -24.30 -23.87 -9.66
N ILE A 26 -24.08 -23.39 -10.89
CA ILE A 26 -22.73 -23.20 -11.45
C ILE A 26 -22.12 -21.94 -10.85
N PHE A 27 -21.07 -22.10 -10.04
CA PHE A 27 -20.28 -20.98 -9.56
C PHE A 27 -19.23 -20.54 -10.59
N PRO A 28 -18.95 -19.23 -10.70
CA PRO A 28 -17.82 -18.78 -11.51
C PRO A 28 -16.49 -19.31 -10.97
N PRO A 29 -15.48 -19.49 -11.83
CA PRO A 29 -14.17 -20.00 -11.44
C PRO A 29 -13.53 -19.11 -10.37
N ARG A 30 -12.76 -19.73 -9.48
CA ARG A 30 -12.18 -19.06 -8.33
C ARG A 30 -10.65 -18.98 -8.42
N ASP A 31 -9.96 -20.08 -8.68
CA ASP A 31 -8.49 -20.08 -8.72
C ASP A 31 -7.95 -19.66 -10.10
N LEU A 32 -8.18 -18.40 -10.47
CA LEU A 32 -7.68 -17.82 -11.72
C LEU A 32 -6.27 -17.24 -11.52
N PHE A 33 -5.39 -17.52 -12.47
CA PHE A 33 -4.08 -16.89 -12.55
C PHE A 33 -4.17 -15.58 -13.34
N SER A 34 -3.34 -14.61 -12.96
CA SER A 34 -3.16 -13.39 -13.73
C SER A 34 -2.76 -13.68 -15.18
N ASP A 35 -3.31 -12.91 -16.11
CA ASP A 35 -2.97 -12.89 -17.54
C ASP A 35 -2.50 -11.48 -17.91
N GLU A 36 -1.28 -11.15 -17.50
CA GLU A 36 -0.65 -9.85 -17.78
C GLU A 36 0.52 -9.99 -18.76
N PRO A 37 0.72 -9.02 -19.66
CA PRO A 37 1.92 -8.96 -20.46
C PRO A 37 3.16 -8.72 -19.57
N PRO A 38 4.38 -8.93 -20.11
CA PRO A 38 5.58 -8.42 -19.48
C PRO A 38 5.45 -6.91 -19.22
N LEU A 39 6.02 -6.46 -18.11
CA LEU A 39 6.10 -5.04 -17.80
C LEU A 39 6.73 -4.28 -18.97
N GLU A 40 6.17 -3.11 -19.27
CA GLU A 40 6.52 -2.39 -20.50
C GLU A 40 7.96 -1.90 -20.51
N THR A 41 8.43 -1.32 -19.39
CA THR A 41 9.79 -0.78 -19.25
C THR A 41 10.32 -0.94 -17.83
N ASP A 42 11.64 -0.78 -17.67
CA ASP A 42 12.26 -0.73 -16.34
C ASP A 42 11.75 0.46 -15.51
N LEU A 43 11.46 1.60 -16.13
CA LEU A 43 10.90 2.75 -15.42
C LEU A 43 9.52 2.43 -14.84
N HIS A 44 8.65 1.74 -15.59
CA HIS A 44 7.35 1.29 -15.07
C HIS A 44 7.53 0.36 -13.88
N ARG A 45 8.39 -0.67 -14.04
CA ARG A 45 8.65 -1.64 -12.96
C ARG A 45 9.19 -0.98 -11.70
N LEU A 46 10.17 -0.08 -11.84
CA LEU A 46 10.79 0.61 -10.71
C LEU A 46 9.80 1.55 -10.02
N GLN A 47 9.01 2.30 -10.79
CA GLN A 47 8.01 3.22 -10.25
C GLN A 47 6.89 2.48 -9.52
N MET A 48 6.36 1.40 -10.10
CA MET A 48 5.35 0.54 -9.45
C MET A 48 5.90 -0.05 -8.14
N THR A 49 7.10 -0.63 -8.19
CA THR A 49 7.75 -1.24 -7.04
C THR A 49 7.95 -0.22 -5.91
N LEU A 50 8.35 1.01 -6.25
CA LEU A 50 8.53 2.10 -5.30
C LEU A 50 7.23 2.44 -4.57
N LEU A 51 6.12 2.60 -5.30
CA LEU A 51 4.83 2.93 -4.68
C LEU A 51 4.35 1.83 -3.73
N ILE A 52 4.50 0.56 -4.13
CA ILE A 52 4.14 -0.60 -3.30
C ILE A 52 4.98 -0.61 -2.03
N GLN A 53 6.30 -0.50 -2.16
CA GLN A 53 7.22 -0.55 -1.03
C GLN A 53 6.99 0.59 -0.03
N CYS A 54 6.68 1.79 -0.50
CA CYS A 54 6.36 2.92 0.37
C CYS A 54 5.10 2.66 1.21
N LEU A 55 4.03 2.11 0.63
CA LEU A 55 2.81 1.82 1.39
C LEU A 55 2.98 0.61 2.32
N GLU A 56 3.63 -0.46 1.86
CA GLU A 56 3.95 -1.63 2.70
C GLU A 56 4.81 -1.25 3.91
N TRP A 57 5.72 -0.28 3.74
CA TRP A 57 6.53 0.27 4.82
C TRP A 57 5.72 1.18 5.76
N LEU A 58 4.93 2.10 5.21
CA LEU A 58 4.12 3.03 5.99
C LEU A 58 3.06 2.33 6.84
N TRP A 59 2.53 1.21 6.35
CA TRP A 59 1.46 0.44 6.95
C TRP A 59 1.92 -0.96 7.39
N ASP A 60 3.17 -1.09 7.83
CA ASP A 60 3.74 -2.37 8.23
C ASP A 60 2.95 -3.07 9.36
N GLU A 61 2.41 -2.29 10.30
CA GLU A 61 1.56 -2.71 11.43
C GLU A 61 0.08 -2.91 11.05
N ARG A 62 -0.31 -2.72 9.78
CA ARG A 62 -1.68 -2.94 9.31
C ARG A 62 -1.83 -4.27 8.56
N ASP A 63 -2.98 -4.90 8.76
CA ASP A 63 -3.39 -6.14 8.09
C ASP A 63 -4.70 -6.02 7.30
N ASP A 64 -5.30 -4.82 7.28
CA ASP A 64 -6.60 -4.50 6.69
C ASP A 64 -6.51 -3.89 5.28
N PHE A 65 -5.46 -4.20 4.53
CA PHE A 65 -5.29 -3.73 3.16
C PHE A 65 -4.57 -4.74 2.28
N TYR A 66 -4.70 -4.55 0.97
CA TYR A 66 -3.90 -5.22 -0.04
C TYR A 66 -3.41 -4.19 -1.05
N VAL A 67 -2.11 -4.20 -1.32
CA VAL A 67 -1.48 -3.35 -2.34
C VAL A 67 -0.71 -4.24 -3.31
N SER A 68 -0.88 -3.99 -4.60
CA SER A 68 -0.16 -4.71 -5.64
C SER A 68 -0.17 -3.92 -6.94
N GLY A 69 0.36 -4.52 -7.98
CA GLY A 69 0.46 -3.92 -9.30
C GLY A 69 0.69 -4.98 -10.36
N ASN A 70 0.30 -4.70 -11.60
CA ASN A 70 0.40 -5.63 -12.72
C ASN A 70 -0.20 -7.01 -12.36
N LEU A 71 -1.41 -6.98 -11.80
CA LEU A 71 -2.19 -8.16 -11.41
C LEU A 71 -3.61 -8.04 -11.97
N THR A 72 -4.05 -9.06 -12.71
CA THR A 72 -5.34 -9.08 -13.41
C THR A 72 -6.50 -8.98 -12.42
N ILE A 73 -7.46 -8.12 -12.76
CA ILE A 73 -8.69 -7.93 -12.00
C ILE A 73 -9.86 -8.57 -12.76
N TYR A 74 -10.37 -9.69 -12.24
CA TYR A 74 -11.56 -10.35 -12.77
C TYR A 74 -12.82 -9.78 -12.11
N TYR A 75 -13.56 -8.97 -12.87
CA TYR A 75 -14.76 -8.27 -12.40
C TYR A 75 -16.06 -8.77 -13.06
N SER A 76 -15.94 -9.58 -14.12
CA SER A 76 -17.08 -10.20 -14.80
C SER A 76 -16.87 -11.71 -14.93
N PRO A 77 -17.86 -12.54 -14.51
CA PRO A 77 -17.82 -13.99 -14.73
C PRO A 77 -18.03 -14.35 -16.21
N ARG A 78 -18.52 -13.41 -17.03
CA ARG A 78 -18.51 -13.51 -18.48
C ARG A 78 -17.09 -13.20 -18.94
N GLN A 79 -16.24 -14.22 -18.94
CA GLN A 79 -14.79 -14.24 -19.18
C GLN A 79 -14.29 -13.17 -20.16
N ARG A 80 -14.92 -13.03 -21.33
CA ARG A 80 -14.47 -12.14 -22.41
C ARG A 80 -14.18 -10.69 -21.99
N LYS A 81 -15.00 -10.09 -21.12
CA LYS A 81 -14.79 -8.68 -20.69
C LYS A 81 -13.61 -8.51 -19.73
N SER A 82 -13.36 -9.54 -18.91
CA SER A 82 -12.25 -9.54 -17.96
C SER A 82 -10.94 -9.95 -18.65
N GLU A 83 -10.99 -10.80 -19.67
CA GLU A 83 -9.82 -11.20 -20.47
C GLU A 83 -9.33 -10.08 -21.41
N GLU A 84 -10.25 -9.24 -21.91
CA GLU A 84 -9.91 -8.07 -22.72
C GLU A 84 -9.42 -6.88 -21.87
N PHE A 85 -9.59 -6.95 -20.54
CA PHE A 85 -9.21 -5.90 -19.60
C PHE A 85 -8.06 -6.35 -18.69
N ARG A 86 -6.93 -5.67 -18.81
CA ARG A 86 -5.73 -5.92 -18.00
C ARG A 86 -5.80 -5.24 -16.65
N GLY A 87 -5.08 -5.79 -15.68
CA GLY A 87 -4.89 -5.21 -14.37
C GLY A 87 -4.25 -3.82 -14.45
N PRO A 88 -4.49 -2.96 -13.45
CA PRO A 88 -3.79 -1.69 -13.32
C PRO A 88 -2.31 -1.89 -12.97
N ASP A 89 -1.47 -0.94 -13.35
CA ASP A 89 -0.06 -0.94 -12.95
C ASP A 89 0.11 -0.90 -11.43
N PHE A 90 -0.75 -0.19 -10.72
CA PHE A 90 -0.75 -0.15 -9.25
C PHE A 90 -2.16 0.01 -8.72
N PHE A 91 -2.47 -0.68 -7.62
CA PHE A 91 -3.75 -0.52 -6.94
C PHE A 91 -3.69 -0.87 -5.45
N VAL A 92 -4.65 -0.31 -4.70
CA VAL A 92 -4.88 -0.58 -3.28
C VAL A 92 -6.34 -0.98 -3.08
N VAL A 93 -6.56 -2.03 -2.29
CA VAL A 93 -7.88 -2.41 -1.75
C VAL A 93 -7.81 -2.32 -0.22
N LEU A 94 -8.75 -1.61 0.38
CA LEU A 94 -8.88 -1.44 1.82
C LEU A 94 -9.92 -2.39 2.40
N GLY A 95 -9.82 -2.70 3.70
CA GLY A 95 -10.73 -3.60 4.40
C GLY A 95 -10.65 -5.05 3.93
N THR A 96 -9.48 -5.51 3.49
CA THR A 96 -9.22 -6.88 3.04
C THR A 96 -7.97 -7.45 3.69
N GLU A 97 -7.80 -8.77 3.65
CA GLU A 97 -6.63 -9.45 4.21
C GLU A 97 -5.35 -9.14 3.42
N ARG A 98 -4.29 -8.78 4.15
CA ARG A 98 -2.93 -8.62 3.63
C ARG A 98 -2.27 -9.99 3.36
N LYS A 99 -2.60 -10.59 2.22
CA LYS A 99 -2.02 -11.86 1.75
C LYS A 99 -1.73 -11.87 0.25
N PRO A 100 -0.75 -12.66 -0.22
CA PRO A 100 -0.49 -12.85 -1.64
C PRO A 100 -1.68 -13.43 -2.39
N ARG A 101 -1.83 -13.04 -3.66
CA ARG A 101 -2.91 -13.45 -4.56
C ARG A 101 -2.35 -13.76 -5.95
N ASN A 102 -2.95 -14.74 -6.64
CA ASN A 102 -2.62 -15.06 -8.03
C ASN A 102 -3.29 -14.12 -9.03
N SER A 103 -4.43 -13.55 -8.65
CA SER A 103 -5.19 -12.52 -9.35
C SER A 103 -6.16 -11.86 -8.37
N TRP A 104 -6.77 -10.73 -8.74
CA TRP A 104 -7.86 -10.15 -7.96
C TRP A 104 -9.21 -10.57 -8.54
N VAL A 105 -9.88 -11.52 -7.89
CA VAL A 105 -11.18 -12.02 -8.37
C VAL A 105 -12.31 -11.45 -7.51
N VAL A 106 -13.02 -10.46 -8.05
CA VAL A 106 -13.98 -9.64 -7.29
C VAL A 106 -15.03 -10.47 -6.56
N TRP A 107 -15.56 -11.54 -7.18
CA TRP A 107 -16.60 -12.38 -6.56
C TRP A 107 -16.08 -13.35 -5.48
N GLN A 108 -14.76 -13.47 -5.31
CA GLN A 108 -14.15 -14.13 -4.14
C GLN A 108 -13.77 -13.14 -3.06
N GLU A 109 -13.43 -11.92 -3.46
CA GLU A 109 -13.04 -10.84 -2.56
C GLU A 109 -14.28 -10.06 -2.06
N GLU A 110 -15.41 -10.74 -1.86
CA GLU A 110 -16.65 -10.16 -1.32
C GLU A 110 -17.20 -8.96 -2.11
N GLY A 111 -16.90 -8.88 -3.40
CA GLY A 111 -17.31 -7.76 -4.25
C GLY A 111 -16.43 -6.51 -4.09
N LYS A 112 -15.27 -6.62 -3.43
CA LYS A 112 -14.34 -5.50 -3.25
C LYS A 112 -13.61 -5.17 -4.54
N TYR A 113 -13.64 -3.89 -4.89
CA TYR A 113 -12.88 -3.29 -5.98
C TYR A 113 -11.75 -2.43 -5.40
N PRO A 114 -10.73 -2.09 -6.21
CA PRO A 114 -9.71 -1.14 -5.80
C PRO A 114 -10.28 0.19 -5.32
N ASN A 115 -9.79 0.64 -4.16
CA ASN A 115 -10.03 1.96 -3.61
C ASN A 115 -9.21 3.01 -4.35
N VAL A 116 -7.96 2.67 -4.70
CA VAL A 116 -7.05 3.53 -5.45
C VAL A 116 -6.42 2.76 -6.58
N ILE A 117 -6.34 3.40 -7.75
CA ILE A 117 -5.62 2.90 -8.92
C ILE A 117 -4.66 3.99 -9.42
N VAL A 118 -3.44 3.59 -9.77
CA VAL A 118 -2.47 4.44 -10.44
C VAL A 118 -1.98 3.72 -11.70
N GLU A 119 -2.08 4.37 -12.85
CA GLU A 119 -1.49 3.88 -14.12
C GLU A 119 -0.18 4.62 -14.40
N ILE A 120 0.85 3.88 -14.77
CA ILE A 120 2.14 4.42 -15.21
C ILE A 120 2.11 4.38 -16.73
N ILE A 121 1.77 5.52 -17.34
CA ILE A 121 1.48 5.54 -18.78
C ILE A 121 2.74 5.70 -19.61
N SER A 122 2.74 5.06 -20.77
CA SER A 122 3.74 5.25 -21.82
C SER A 122 3.09 5.85 -23.07
N PRO A 123 3.88 6.26 -24.08
CA PRO A 123 3.33 6.64 -25.37
C PRO A 123 2.46 5.55 -26.04
N THR A 124 2.65 4.27 -25.70
CA THR A 124 1.89 3.17 -26.33
C THR A 124 0.58 2.86 -25.61
N THR A 125 0.49 3.15 -24.31
CA THR A 125 -0.70 2.84 -23.48
C THR A 125 -1.59 4.06 -23.22
N ALA A 126 -1.06 5.28 -23.39
CA ALA A 126 -1.73 6.54 -23.02
C ALA A 126 -3.18 6.65 -23.51
N ASP A 127 -3.48 6.30 -24.76
CA ASP A 127 -4.86 6.39 -25.31
C ASP A 127 -5.83 5.42 -24.62
N THR A 128 -5.35 4.24 -24.26
CA THR A 128 -6.16 3.21 -23.60
C THR A 128 -6.41 3.57 -22.15
N ASP A 129 -5.37 4.05 -21.45
CA ASP A 129 -5.44 4.41 -20.03
C ASP A 129 -6.33 5.66 -19.83
N ARG A 130 -6.12 6.70 -20.66
CA ARG A 130 -6.91 7.95 -20.61
C ARG A 130 -8.35 7.77 -21.11
N GLY A 131 -8.62 6.72 -21.89
CA GLY A 131 -9.92 6.43 -22.49
C GLY A 131 -10.65 5.27 -21.83
N LEU A 132 -10.45 4.07 -22.38
CA LEU A 132 -11.23 2.87 -22.03
C LEU A 132 -11.04 2.46 -20.57
N LYS A 133 -9.80 2.43 -20.06
CA LYS A 133 -9.57 2.04 -18.66
C LYS A 133 -10.19 3.02 -17.69
N LYS A 134 -9.99 4.33 -17.89
CA LYS A 134 -10.66 5.37 -17.11
C LYS A 134 -12.18 5.16 -17.06
N GLN A 135 -12.81 4.83 -18.18
CA GLN A 135 -14.24 4.53 -18.23
C GLN A 135 -14.60 3.29 -17.42
N ILE A 136 -13.83 2.21 -17.51
CA ILE A 136 -14.06 0.98 -16.73
C ILE A 136 -13.92 1.25 -15.23
N TYR A 137 -12.89 1.98 -14.82
CA TYR A 137 -12.68 2.39 -13.43
C TYR A 137 -13.84 3.23 -12.89
N GLN A 138 -14.37 4.14 -13.72
CA GLN A 138 -15.50 4.99 -13.36
C GLN A 138 -16.82 4.23 -13.30
N ASP A 139 -17.17 3.51 -14.37
CA ASP A 139 -18.53 3.03 -14.60
C ASP A 139 -18.75 1.64 -14.01
N THR A 140 -17.69 0.82 -13.98
CA THR A 140 -17.73 -0.57 -13.52
C THR A 140 -17.12 -0.74 -12.15
N PHE A 141 -15.87 -0.32 -11.94
CA PHE A 141 -15.18 -0.58 -10.66
C PHE A 141 -15.63 0.41 -9.59
N ARG A 142 -16.09 1.60 -10.02
CA ARG A 142 -16.44 2.71 -9.13
C ARG A 142 -15.26 3.04 -8.20
N THR A 143 -14.04 2.95 -8.72
CA THR A 143 -12.82 3.21 -7.95
C THR A 143 -12.81 4.67 -7.50
N PRO A 144 -12.78 4.95 -6.18
CA PRO A 144 -12.89 6.31 -5.67
C PRO A 144 -11.78 7.26 -6.15
N ASP A 145 -10.50 6.87 -6.06
CA ASP A 145 -9.38 7.70 -6.51
C ASP A 145 -8.62 7.01 -7.65
N TYR A 146 -8.49 7.69 -8.78
CA TYR A 146 -7.78 7.19 -9.96
C TYR A 146 -6.73 8.20 -10.41
N PHE A 147 -5.50 7.75 -10.67
CA PHE A 147 -4.40 8.58 -11.12
C PHE A 147 -3.72 8.00 -12.35
N TRP A 148 -3.07 8.85 -13.14
CA TRP A 148 -2.06 8.43 -14.09
C TRP A 148 -0.81 9.29 -14.00
N PHE A 149 0.32 8.68 -14.33
CA PHE A 149 1.63 9.32 -14.31
C PHE A 149 2.45 8.92 -15.54
N ASP A 150 2.96 9.89 -16.29
CA ASP A 150 3.91 9.65 -17.37
C ASP A 150 5.35 9.89 -16.84
N PRO A 151 6.18 8.84 -16.74
CA PRO A 151 7.54 8.97 -16.21
C PRO A 151 8.49 9.74 -17.15
N ASN A 152 8.13 9.95 -18.41
CA ASN A 152 8.95 10.67 -19.39
C ASN A 152 8.66 12.17 -19.38
N THR A 153 7.38 12.55 -19.29
CA THR A 153 6.95 13.95 -19.30
C THR A 153 6.74 14.54 -17.91
N LEU A 154 6.70 13.68 -16.88
CA LEU A 154 6.33 14.02 -15.52
C LEU A 154 4.90 14.58 -15.42
N GLU A 155 4.02 14.23 -16.37
CA GLU A 155 2.59 14.53 -16.27
C GLU A 155 1.97 13.68 -15.17
N LEU A 156 1.35 14.32 -14.18
CA LEU A 156 0.53 13.68 -13.16
C LEU A 156 -0.89 14.24 -13.24
N LYS A 157 -1.87 13.35 -13.33
CA LYS A 157 -3.30 13.67 -13.21
C LYS A 157 -3.97 12.73 -12.25
N GLY A 158 -5.02 13.22 -11.61
CA GLY A 158 -5.79 12.47 -10.64
C GLY A 158 -7.26 12.83 -10.73
N PHE A 159 -8.10 11.90 -10.35
CA PHE A 159 -9.53 12.00 -10.43
C PHE A 159 -10.15 11.41 -9.17
N HIS A 160 -11.19 12.07 -8.67
CA HIS A 160 -12.03 11.56 -7.60
C HIS A 160 -13.45 11.29 -8.12
N LEU A 161 -14.01 10.15 -7.75
CA LEU A 161 -15.35 9.74 -8.18
C LEU A 161 -16.42 10.45 -7.34
N VAL A 162 -17.23 11.29 -7.99
CA VAL A 162 -18.37 11.99 -7.38
C VAL A 162 -19.61 11.73 -8.21
N ASP A 163 -20.68 11.24 -7.56
CA ASP A 163 -21.96 10.91 -8.20
C ASP A 163 -21.81 10.01 -9.46
N GLY A 164 -20.82 9.12 -9.43
CA GLY A 164 -20.53 8.17 -10.50
C GLY A 164 -19.74 8.76 -11.68
N CYS A 165 -19.23 9.98 -11.56
CA CYS A 165 -18.38 10.62 -12.56
C CYS A 165 -17.03 11.05 -11.96
N TYR A 166 -15.95 10.89 -12.72
CA TYR A 166 -14.63 11.35 -12.31
C TYR A 166 -14.50 12.86 -12.48
N LEU A 167 -14.23 13.53 -11.38
CA LEU A 167 -13.82 14.94 -11.34
C LEU A 167 -12.31 15.00 -11.19
N GLU A 168 -11.66 15.84 -12.00
CA GLU A 168 -10.21 16.04 -11.89
C GLU A 168 -9.85 16.67 -10.55
N LEU A 169 -8.79 16.18 -9.93
CA LEU A 169 -8.26 16.70 -8.68
C LEU A 169 -7.41 17.93 -8.96
N GLU A 170 -7.64 18.99 -8.20
CA GLU A 170 -6.80 20.18 -8.23
C GLU A 170 -5.55 19.95 -7.37
N PRO A 171 -4.35 20.25 -7.89
CA PRO A 171 -3.13 20.15 -7.11
C PRO A 171 -3.05 21.20 -6.01
N ASN A 172 -2.35 20.86 -4.93
CA ASN A 172 -1.96 21.83 -3.91
C ASN A 172 -0.82 22.76 -4.42
N GLN A 173 -0.32 23.62 -3.54
CA GLN A 173 0.77 24.57 -3.88
C GLN A 173 2.06 23.91 -4.35
N GLU A 174 2.32 22.66 -3.93
CA GLU A 174 3.48 21.85 -4.29
C GLU A 174 3.23 21.00 -5.56
N GLY A 175 2.06 21.12 -6.18
CA GLY A 175 1.69 20.30 -7.33
C GLY A 175 1.17 18.91 -6.99
N TRP A 176 0.88 18.61 -5.72
CA TRP A 176 0.46 17.28 -5.27
C TRP A 176 -1.05 17.11 -5.27
N LEU A 177 -1.50 15.89 -5.58
CA LEU A 177 -2.91 15.52 -5.64
C LEU A 177 -3.29 14.71 -4.40
N TRP A 178 -4.42 15.05 -3.78
CA TRP A 178 -4.88 14.39 -2.55
C TRP A 178 -5.68 13.12 -2.86
N SER A 179 -5.27 11.97 -2.30
CA SER A 179 -6.08 10.76 -2.25
C SER A 179 -6.88 10.72 -0.95
N GLN A 180 -8.21 10.85 -1.08
CA GLN A 180 -9.11 10.76 0.06
C GLN A 180 -9.14 9.37 0.68
N GLN A 181 -8.96 8.32 -0.12
CA GLN A 181 -8.97 6.93 0.36
C GLN A 181 -7.75 6.57 1.21
N LEU A 182 -6.56 7.04 0.82
CA LEU A 182 -5.32 6.72 1.53
C LEU A 182 -4.95 7.78 2.59
N ALA A 183 -5.61 8.94 2.56
CA ALA A 183 -5.24 10.11 3.35
C ALA A 183 -3.78 10.52 3.14
N LEU A 184 -3.34 10.47 1.88
CA LEU A 184 -1.99 10.81 1.44
C LEU A 184 -2.06 11.71 0.21
N TYR A 185 -1.05 12.55 0.06
CA TYR A 185 -0.79 13.22 -1.21
C TYR A 185 0.03 12.31 -2.13
N LEU A 186 -0.24 12.39 -3.42
CA LEU A 186 0.55 11.79 -4.49
C LEU A 186 1.17 12.93 -5.32
N GLY A 187 2.48 12.91 -5.47
CA GLY A 187 3.22 14.02 -6.09
C GLY A 187 4.54 13.59 -6.69
N ILE A 188 5.23 14.51 -7.35
CA ILE A 188 6.49 14.23 -8.03
C ILE A 188 7.64 14.74 -7.18
N TYR A 189 8.61 13.86 -6.92
CA TYR A 189 9.85 14.19 -6.21
C TYR A 189 11.01 13.41 -6.81
N ASP A 190 12.10 14.11 -7.13
CA ASP A 190 13.28 13.55 -7.80
C ASP A 190 12.89 12.75 -9.06
N SER A 191 12.02 13.35 -9.89
CA SER A 191 11.49 12.76 -11.14
C SER A 191 10.75 11.43 -10.97
N LYS A 192 10.29 11.12 -9.76
CA LYS A 192 9.53 9.90 -9.42
C LYS A 192 8.20 10.29 -8.79
N LEU A 193 7.19 9.48 -9.00
CA LEU A 193 5.93 9.58 -8.30
C LEU A 193 6.09 9.04 -6.87
N ARG A 194 5.65 9.81 -5.87
CA ARG A 194 5.86 9.56 -4.44
C ARG A 194 4.65 9.89 -3.60
N TRP A 195 4.51 9.21 -2.47
CA TRP A 195 3.52 9.50 -1.45
C TRP A 195 4.04 10.51 -0.45
N PHE A 196 3.17 11.40 0.02
CA PHE A 196 3.45 12.35 1.08
C PHE A 196 2.35 12.31 2.14
N THR A 197 2.73 12.48 3.40
CA THR A 197 1.78 12.58 4.51
C THR A 197 0.98 13.88 4.42
N PRO A 198 -0.14 14.01 5.17
CA PRO A 198 -0.91 15.25 5.22
C PRO A 198 -0.09 16.48 5.65
N GLU A 199 0.96 16.26 6.45
CA GLU A 199 1.92 17.27 6.93
C GLU A 199 2.99 17.62 5.88
N GLY A 200 2.97 16.96 4.72
CA GLY A 200 3.89 17.17 3.61
C GLY A 200 5.23 16.44 3.76
N GLN A 201 5.31 15.42 4.60
CA GLN A 201 6.51 14.60 4.74
C GLN A 201 6.55 13.52 3.66
N LEU A 202 7.70 13.31 3.04
CA LEU A 202 7.91 12.23 2.07
C LEU A 202 7.80 10.87 2.77
N VAL A 203 6.94 9.99 2.26
CA VAL A 203 6.87 8.60 2.73
C VAL A 203 8.11 7.86 2.19
N PRO A 204 8.97 7.33 3.07
CA PRO A 204 10.21 6.70 2.64
C PRO A 204 9.95 5.31 2.07
N ALA A 205 10.80 4.88 1.14
CA ALA A 205 10.96 3.47 0.84
C ALA A 205 11.78 2.79 1.97
N PRO A 206 11.67 1.46 2.17
CA PRO A 206 12.41 0.74 3.20
C PRO A 206 13.93 1.00 3.18
N THR A 207 14.51 1.08 1.98
CA THR A 207 15.95 1.36 1.80
C THR A 207 16.33 2.77 2.23
N GLU A 208 15.48 3.76 1.95
CA GLU A 208 15.68 5.15 2.36
C GLU A 208 15.53 5.30 3.88
N ALA A 209 14.55 4.61 4.47
CA ALA A 209 14.36 4.58 5.92
C ALA A 209 15.55 3.94 6.64
N ALA A 210 16.06 2.82 6.14
CA ALA A 210 17.23 2.15 6.70
C ALA A 210 18.50 3.02 6.62
N GLU A 211 18.70 3.72 5.51
CA GLU A 211 19.84 4.64 5.35
C GLU A 211 19.73 5.84 6.30
N LEU A 212 18.53 6.40 6.48
CA LEU A 212 18.30 7.49 7.44
C LEU A 212 18.60 7.04 8.88
N GLU A 213 18.16 5.83 9.26
CA GLU A 213 18.41 5.30 10.59
C GLU A 213 19.89 5.04 10.83
N LYS A 214 20.59 4.51 9.82
CA LYS A 214 22.04 4.32 9.88
C LYS A 214 22.78 5.65 10.08
N GLN A 215 22.41 6.69 9.32
CA GLN A 215 23.01 8.02 9.46
C GLN A 215 22.75 8.62 10.84
N ARG A 216 21.55 8.44 11.41
CA ARG A 216 21.24 8.87 12.79
C ARG A 216 22.11 8.15 13.81
N ALA A 217 22.21 6.81 13.71
CA ALA A 217 23.03 6.02 14.61
C ALA A 217 24.52 6.41 14.55
N GLU A 218 25.04 6.68 13.34
CA GLU A 218 26.41 7.16 13.15
C GLU A 218 26.63 8.54 13.78
N GLN A 219 25.69 9.48 13.59
CA GLN A 219 25.75 10.81 14.22
C GLN A 219 25.71 10.73 15.75
N GLU A 220 24.82 9.92 16.32
CA GLU A 220 24.74 9.72 17.77
C GLU A 220 26.02 9.09 18.34
N CYS A 221 26.60 8.12 17.63
CA CYS A 221 27.87 7.50 18.02
C CYS A 221 28.99 8.54 18.04
N GLN A 222 29.07 9.37 16.99
CA GLN A 222 30.07 10.43 16.90
C GLN A 222 29.90 11.49 17.99
N GLN A 223 28.67 11.90 18.31
CA GLN A 223 28.38 12.83 19.40
C GLN A 223 28.75 12.25 20.76
N LYS A 224 28.44 10.97 21.03
CA LYS A 224 28.83 10.29 22.27
C LYS A 224 30.35 10.19 22.41
N GLN A 225 31.06 9.86 21.33
CA GLN A 225 32.52 9.79 21.35
C GLN A 225 33.14 11.16 21.61
N GLN A 226 32.67 12.23 20.95
CA GLN A 226 33.14 13.59 21.20
C GLN A 226 32.88 14.04 22.64
N ALA A 227 31.70 13.72 23.19
CA ALA A 227 31.38 14.03 24.58
C ALA A 227 32.30 13.29 25.56
N GLN A 228 32.61 12.00 25.30
CA GLN A 228 33.55 11.22 26.11
C GLN A 228 34.98 11.76 26.03
N GLU A 229 35.45 12.14 24.84
CA GLU A 229 36.77 12.74 24.66
C GLU A 229 36.88 14.09 25.38
N GLN A 230 35.85 14.93 25.31
CA GLN A 230 35.80 16.20 26.05
C GLN A 230 35.78 15.98 27.57
N LEU A 231 35.01 14.99 28.05
CA LEU A 231 34.97 14.64 29.47
C LEU A 231 36.35 14.19 29.96
N ALA A 232 37.00 13.29 29.22
CA ALA A 232 38.34 12.78 29.56
C ALA A 232 39.40 13.89 29.54
N GLN A 233 39.33 14.81 28.58
CA GLN A 233 40.21 15.98 28.54
C GLN A 233 39.99 16.91 29.75
N MET A 234 38.73 17.16 30.11
CA MET A 234 38.38 17.98 31.27
C MET A 234 38.88 17.33 32.57
N GLU A 235 38.67 16.04 32.74
CA GLU A 235 39.17 15.26 33.89
C GLU A 235 40.69 15.30 33.98
N SER A 236 41.39 15.14 32.86
CA SER A 236 42.86 15.23 32.81
C SER A 236 43.36 16.64 33.18
N LEU A 237 42.69 17.69 32.70
CA LEU A 237 43.03 19.07 33.03
C LEU A 237 42.81 19.35 34.53
N LEU A 238 41.69 18.88 35.09
CA LEU A 238 41.39 18.98 36.52
C LEU A 238 42.41 18.22 37.38
N ALA A 239 42.83 17.04 36.95
CA ALA A 239 43.86 16.27 37.63
C ALA A 239 45.20 17.02 37.65
N ARG A 240 45.65 17.54 36.50
CA ARG A 240 46.87 18.36 36.41
C ARG A 240 46.79 19.63 37.27
N TYR A 241 45.63 20.30 37.28
CA TYR A 241 45.42 21.47 38.11
C TYR A 241 45.55 21.14 39.61
N ARG A 242 44.95 20.04 40.06
CA ARG A 242 45.06 19.57 41.45
C ARG A 242 46.50 19.22 41.84
N GLU A 243 47.26 18.60 40.95
CA GLU A 243 48.69 18.31 41.19
C GLU A 243 49.52 19.59 41.34
N GLN A 244 49.21 20.63 40.55
CA GLN A 244 50.01 21.85 40.52
C GLN A 244 49.64 22.88 41.60
N PHE A 245 48.35 22.96 41.98
CA PHE A 245 47.84 24.02 42.85
C PHE A 245 47.13 23.51 44.12
N GLY A 246 47.00 22.18 44.30
CA GLY A 246 46.26 21.58 45.41
C GLY A 246 44.74 21.57 45.18
N ASP A 247 43.98 21.21 46.21
CA ASP A 247 42.52 21.21 46.14
C ASP A 247 41.96 22.64 46.00
N PHE A 248 40.80 22.76 45.35
CA PHE A 248 40.11 24.04 45.21
C PHE A 248 39.80 24.63 46.60
N PRO A 249 40.08 25.91 46.85
CA PRO A 249 39.67 26.57 48.08
C PRO A 249 38.13 26.53 48.20
N GLN A 250 37.65 26.14 49.38
CA GLN A 250 36.22 26.03 49.73
C GLN A 250 35.47 27.35 49.59
#